data_AF-A0A9Y2JH64-F1
#
_entry.id   AF-A0A9Y2JH64-F1
#
_cell.length_a   1.000
_cell.length_b   1.000
_cell.length_c   1.000
_cell.angle_alpha   90.00
_cell.angle_beta   90.00
_cell.angle_gamma   90.00
#
_symmetry.space_group_name_H-M   'P 1'
#
loop_
_entity.id
_entity.type
_entity.pdbx_description
1 polymer ?
#
loop_
_entity_poly.entity_id
_entity_poly.type
_entity_poly.pdbx_seq_one_letter_code
_entity_poly.pdbx_strand_id
1 'polypeptide(L)'
;MCLSLTTAAREHFRELALLRRVRDRIGREGIVDLEVLARDAGMTAEHLSRRFQLAYGCSPHGYQRLATAVRNREARGPEPAVA
;
A
#
# COMPACT_ATOMS: atom_id res chain seq x y z
N MET A 1 -20.69 18.53 21.74
CA MET A 1 -19.21 18.50 21.65
C MET A 1 -18.82 18.24 20.19
N CYS A 2 -18.76 19.27 19.36
CA CYS A 2 -18.49 19.12 17.92
C CYS A 2 -16.98 19.05 17.59
N LEU A 3 -16.12 19.44 18.53
CA LEU A 3 -14.65 19.42 18.37
C LEU A 3 -14.11 18.00 18.17
N SER A 4 -14.75 16.97 18.76
CA SER A 4 -14.31 15.58 18.66
C SER A 4 -14.51 14.99 17.25
N LEU A 5 -15.58 15.40 16.54
CA LEU A 5 -15.84 14.92 15.18
C LEU A 5 -14.82 15.50 14.19
N THR A 6 -14.47 16.78 14.34
CA THR A 6 -13.48 17.45 13.49
C THR A 6 -12.08 16.86 13.68
N THR A 7 -11.70 16.54 14.91
CA THR A 7 -10.42 15.86 15.19
C THR A 7 -10.40 14.45 14.62
N ALA A 8 -11.46 13.65 14.84
CA ALA A 8 -11.56 12.30 14.26
C ALA A 8 -11.51 12.32 12.72
N ALA A 9 -12.18 13.28 12.09
CA ALA A 9 -12.13 13.45 10.64
C ALA A 9 -10.71 13.81 10.15
N ARG A 10 -10.00 14.72 10.83
CA ARG A 10 -8.61 15.10 10.48
C ARG A 10 -7.65 13.93 10.59
N GLU A 11 -7.77 13.12 11.63
CA GLU A 11 -6.97 11.90 11.79
C GLU A 11 -7.28 10.90 10.68
N HIS A 12 -8.57 10.71 10.34
CA HIS A 12 -8.97 9.84 9.23
C HIS A 12 -8.43 10.32 7.87
N PHE A 13 -8.50 11.62 7.57
CA PHE A 13 -7.94 12.18 6.33
C PHE A 13 -6.41 12.06 6.28
N ARG A 14 -5.72 12.22 7.42
CA ARG A 14 -4.27 11.99 7.52
C ARG A 14 -3.93 10.53 7.26
N GLU A 15 -4.66 9.60 7.85
CA GLU A 15 -4.48 8.16 7.60
C GLU A 15 -4.71 7.81 6.13
N LEU A 16 -5.77 8.33 5.49
CA LEU A 16 -6.01 8.12 4.06
C LEU A 16 -4.88 8.67 3.18
N ALA A 17 -4.33 9.84 3.53
CA ALA A 17 -3.19 10.42 2.81
C ALA A 17 -1.93 9.56 2.95
N LEU A 18 -1.66 9.02 4.15
CA LEU A 18 -0.56 8.09 4.40
C LEU A 18 -0.73 6.79 3.61
N LEU A 19 -1.92 6.18 3.65
CA LEU A 19 -2.23 4.96 2.90
C LEU A 19 -2.05 5.14 1.39
N ARG A 20 -2.35 6.34 0.85
CA ARG A 20 -2.13 6.65 -0.56
C ARG A 20 -0.65 6.73 -0.91
N ARG A 21 0.16 7.39 -0.08
CA ARG A 21 1.63 7.44 -0.25
C ARG A 21 2.25 6.05 -0.20
N VAL A 22 1.80 5.21 0.73
CA VAL A 22 2.22 3.80 0.84
C VAL A 22 1.91 3.04 -0.45
N ARG A 23 0.69 3.19 -0.99
CA ARG A 23 0.29 2.58 -2.27
C ARG A 23 1.15 3.07 -3.45
N ASP A 24 1.39 4.38 -3.54
CA ASP A 24 2.20 4.97 -4.60
C ASP A 24 3.66 4.48 -4.51
N ARG A 25 4.19 4.29 -3.30
CA ARG A 25 5.54 3.75 -3.07
C ARG A 25 5.65 2.27 -3.41
N ILE A 26 4.68 1.44 -3.00
CA ILE A 26 4.57 0.02 -3.42
C ILE A 26 4.51 -0.07 -4.94
N GLY A 27 3.74 0.83 -5.58
CA GLY A 27 3.57 0.90 -7.03
C GLY A 27 4.78 1.46 -7.80
N ARG A 28 5.77 2.06 -7.14
CA ARG A 28 7.01 2.55 -7.76
C ARG A 28 8.24 1.71 -7.43
N GLU A 29 8.50 1.46 -6.16
CA GLU A 29 9.73 0.80 -5.73
C GLU A 29 9.66 -0.73 -5.87
N GLY A 30 8.48 -1.35 -5.67
CA GLY A 30 8.37 -2.81 -5.60
C GLY A 30 9.03 -3.36 -4.32
N ILE A 31 8.29 -4.17 -3.55
CA ILE A 31 8.64 -4.72 -2.22
C ILE A 31 9.70 -3.94 -1.42
N VAL A 32 9.28 -2.85 -0.79
CA VAL A 32 10.00 -2.24 0.34
C VAL A 32 9.27 -2.63 1.61
N ASP A 33 10.06 -3.01 2.61
CA ASP A 33 9.66 -3.61 3.88
C ASP A 33 8.41 -2.95 4.51
N LEU A 34 7.46 -3.79 4.94
CA LEU A 34 6.23 -3.33 5.59
C LEU A 34 6.51 -2.55 6.87
N GLU A 35 7.57 -2.92 7.60
CA GLU A 35 8.01 -2.19 8.78
C GLU A 35 8.56 -0.80 8.45
N VAL A 36 9.24 -0.64 7.32
CA VAL A 36 9.76 0.67 6.87
C VAL A 36 8.60 1.60 6.50
N LEU A 37 7.60 1.09 5.79
CA LEU A 37 6.39 1.83 5.45
C LEU A 37 5.56 2.19 6.69
N ALA A 38 5.48 1.27 7.66
CA ALA A 38 4.79 1.50 8.91
C ALA A 38 5.51 2.57 9.75
N ARG A 39 6.84 2.50 9.84
CA ARG A 39 7.65 3.48 10.56
C ARG A 39 7.57 4.87 9.94
N ASP A 40 7.55 4.97 8.60
CA ASP A 40 7.33 6.24 7.88
C ASP A 40 5.93 6.83 8.15
N ALA A 41 4.93 5.96 8.28
CA ALA A 41 3.56 6.34 8.65
C ALA A 41 3.36 6.55 10.17
N GLY A 42 4.38 6.32 11.00
CA GLY A 42 4.28 6.37 12.47
C GLY A 42 3.37 5.28 13.08
N MET A 43 3.14 4.18 12.37
CA MET A 43 2.29 3.06 12.78
C MET A 43 3.10 1.77 12.90
N THR A 44 2.53 0.75 13.55
CA THR A 44 3.08 -0.61 13.49
C THR A 44 2.67 -1.30 12.19
N ALA A 45 3.46 -2.27 11.71
CA ALA A 45 3.17 -3.01 10.47
C ALA A 45 1.80 -3.72 10.51
N GLU A 46 1.39 -4.16 11.69
CA GLU A 46 0.09 -4.79 11.93
C GLU A 46 -1.06 -3.78 11.80
N HIS A 47 -0.92 -2.58 12.38
CA HIS A 47 -1.89 -1.49 12.22
C HIS A 47 -2.02 -1.06 10.77
N LEU A 48 -0.87 -0.88 10.08
CA LEU A 48 -0.85 -0.52 8.67
C LEU A 48 -1.56 -1.58 7.83
N SER A 49 -1.29 -2.86 8.05
CA SER A 49 -1.92 -3.96 7.30
C SER A 49 -3.44 -4.00 7.50
N ARG A 50 -3.91 -3.84 8.74
CA ARG A 50 -5.34 -3.83 9.06
C ARG A 50 -6.04 -2.61 8.47
N ARG A 51 -5.44 -1.42 8.52
CA ARG A 51 -5.99 -0.18 7.93
C ARG A 51 -5.98 -0.21 6.41
N PHE A 52 -4.94 -0.78 5.80
CA PHE A 52 -4.85 -0.97 4.36
C PHE A 52 -5.93 -1.94 3.87
N GLN A 53 -6.17 -3.04 4.59
CA GLN A 53 -7.23 -3.97 4.27
C GLN A 53 -8.63 -3.35 4.41
N LEU A 54 -8.86 -2.52 5.43
CA LEU A 54 -10.13 -1.79 5.57
C LEU A 54 -10.36 -0.77 4.44
N ALA A 55 -9.31 -0.12 3.94
CA ALA A 55 -9.42 0.89 2.89
C ALA A 55 -9.49 0.30 1.46
N TYR A 56 -8.74 -0.76 1.19
CA TYR A 56 -8.57 -1.33 -0.16
C TYR A 56 -9.12 -2.75 -0.32
N GLY A 57 -9.65 -3.36 0.74
CA GLY A 57 -10.21 -4.71 0.72
C GLY A 57 -9.18 -5.84 0.59
N CYS A 58 -7.89 -5.52 0.54
CA CYS A 58 -6.80 -6.49 0.34
C CYS A 58 -5.66 -6.21 1.33
N SER A 59 -4.95 -7.24 1.76
CA SER A 59 -3.72 -7.05 2.54
C SER A 59 -2.63 -6.43 1.65
N PRO A 60 -1.68 -5.67 2.23
CA PRO A 60 -0.57 -5.07 1.47
C PRO A 60 0.20 -6.11 0.63
N HIS A 61 0.41 -7.32 1.17
CA HIS A 61 1.06 -8.42 0.48
C HIS A 61 0.20 -8.97 -0.69
N GLY A 62 -1.12 -9.04 -0.52
CA GLY A 62 -2.05 -9.38 -1.61
C GLY A 62 -2.06 -8.34 -2.72
N TYR A 63 -2.03 -7.05 -2.35
CA TYR A 63 -1.94 -5.93 -3.28
C TYR A 63 -0.61 -5.91 -4.03
N GLN A 64 0.49 -6.26 -3.37
CA GLN A 64 1.79 -6.41 -3.99
C GLN A 64 1.84 -7.53 -5.01
N ARG A 65 1.25 -8.70 -4.75
CA ARG A 65 1.14 -9.76 -5.77
C ARG A 65 0.38 -9.26 -7.00
N LEU A 66 -0.66 -8.45 -6.82
CA LEU A 66 -1.40 -7.84 -7.93
C LEU A 66 -0.53 -6.84 -8.71
N ALA A 67 0.16 -5.93 -8.00
CA ALA A 67 1.02 -4.91 -8.61
C ALA A 67 2.25 -5.50 -9.33
N THR A 68 2.88 -6.54 -8.75
CA THR A 68 4.00 -7.26 -9.34
C THR A 68 3.54 -8.15 -10.50
N ALA A 69 2.32 -8.72 -10.46
CA ALA A 69 1.80 -9.51 -11.58
C ALA A 69 1.61 -8.69 -12.86
N VAL A 70 1.21 -7.41 -12.73
CA VAL A 70 1.13 -6.49 -13.87
C VAL A 70 2.51 -6.25 -14.46
N ARG A 71 3.51 -5.90 -13.63
CA ARG A 71 4.89 -5.69 -14.09
C ARG A 71 5.57 -6.95 -14.62
N ASN A 72 5.34 -8.12 -14.02
CA ASN A 72 5.93 -9.39 -14.47
C ASN A 72 5.39 -9.83 -15.83
N ARG A 73 4.15 -9.46 -16.18
CA ARG A 73 3.62 -9.66 -17.54
C ARG A 73 4.34 -8.78 -18.57
N GLU A 74 4.74 -7.57 -18.19
CA GLU A 74 5.49 -6.64 -19.03
C GLU A 74 6.98 -7.02 -19.13
N ALA A 75 7.57 -7.55 -18.06
CA ALA A 75 8.96 -8.01 -18.02
C ALA A 75 9.18 -9.35 -18.75
N ARG A 76 8.14 -10.19 -18.86
CA ARG A 76 8.15 -11.37 -19.71
C ARG A 76 7.72 -10.96 -21.13
N GLY A 77 8.55 -10.16 -21.80
CA GLY A 77 8.51 -10.02 -23.26
C GLY A 77 8.60 -11.41 -23.93
N PRO A 78 8.13 -11.55 -25.19
CA PRO A 78 8.00 -12.86 -25.82
C PRO A 78 9.33 -13.61 -25.74
N GLU A 79 9.31 -14.80 -25.14
CA GLU A 79 10.42 -15.75 -25.23
C GLU A 79 10.88 -15.80 -26.70
N PRO A 80 12.18 -15.65 -27.00
CA PRO A 80 12.65 -15.77 -28.37
C PRO A 80 12.26 -17.18 -28.84
N ALA A 81 11.46 -17.22 -29.90
CA ALA A 81 11.11 -18.46 -30.58
C ALA A 81 12.40 -19.23 -30.84
N VAL A 82 12.53 -20.38 -30.19
CA VAL A 82 13.57 -21.37 -30.44
C VAL A 82 13.60 -21.65 -31.95
N ALA A 83 14.74 -21.34 -32.56
CA ALA A 83 15.05 -21.60 -33.96
C ALA A 83 15.55 -23.04 -34.15
#